data_AF-A0A951YCI9-F1
#
_entry.id   AF-A0A951YCI9-F1
#
_cell.length_a   1.000
_cell.length_b   1.000
_cell.length_c   1.000
_cell.angle_alpha   90.00
_cell.angle_beta   90.00
_cell.angle_gamma   90.00
#
_symmetry.space_group_name_H-M   'P 1'
#
loop_
_entity.id
_entity.type
_entity.pdbx_description
1 polymer ?
#
loop_
_entity_poly.entity_id
_entity_poly.type
_entity_poly.pdbx_seq_one_letter_code
_entity_poly.pdbx_strand_id
1 'polypeptide(L)'
;MQYYEGGAYMLVNRKNGYNRQIHGKPYFSNNHKSFITVNVDMEAHYSFNGIEYYTVTADSIIQQFELDIANWGPAKAKWINDKNIILAQERMVANPGTYYLTTDYALLTIMKR
;
A
#
# COMPACT_ATOMS: atom_id res chain seq x y z
N MET A 1 -4.95 28.11 1.46
CA MET A 1 -3.90 27.23 2.02
C MET A 1 -4.54 26.45 3.16
N GLN A 2 -4.91 25.20 2.90
CA GLN A 2 -5.46 24.29 3.90
C GLN A 2 -4.46 23.13 4.02
N TYR A 3 -3.84 23.02 5.19
CA TYR A 3 -2.92 21.96 5.58
C TYR A 3 -3.70 20.98 6.46
N TYR A 4 -3.92 19.73 6.03
CA TYR A 4 -3.88 18.48 6.84
C TYR A 4 -4.26 17.24 6.00
N GLU A 5 -3.71 16.10 6.42
CA GLU A 5 -3.45 14.84 5.73
C GLU A 5 -4.67 14.12 5.12
N GLY A 6 -4.60 13.88 3.82
CA GLY A 6 -5.54 13.01 3.11
C GLY A 6 -5.09 12.82 1.67
N GLY A 7 -4.19 11.86 1.44
CA GLY A 7 -3.72 11.53 0.09
C GLY A 7 -4.55 10.40 -0.50
N ALA A 8 -5.45 10.71 -1.43
CA ALA A 8 -6.08 9.68 -2.25
C ALA A 8 -5.27 9.48 -3.54
N TYR A 9 -5.03 8.23 -3.89
CA TYR A 9 -4.43 7.89 -5.17
C TYR A 9 -5.55 7.52 -6.16
N MET A 10 -5.43 7.99 -7.39
CA MET A 10 -6.32 7.62 -8.49
C MET A 10 -5.49 6.97 -9.58
N LEU A 11 -5.83 5.74 -9.95
CA LEU A 11 -5.27 5.10 -11.13
C LEU A 11 -6.15 5.44 -12.33
N VAL A 12 -5.55 5.88 -13.44
CA VAL A 12 -6.27 6.28 -14.65
C VAL A 12 -5.71 5.53 -15.86
N ASN A 13 -6.58 4.80 -16.56
CA ASN A 13 -6.30 4.20 -17.85
C ASN A 13 -6.32 5.28 -18.94
N ARG A 14 -5.16 5.56 -19.52
CA ARG A 14 -4.97 6.61 -20.53
C ARG A 14 -5.71 6.35 -21.85
N LYS A 15 -6.05 5.09 -22.15
CA LYS A 15 -6.65 4.70 -23.44
C LYS A 15 -8.16 4.99 -23.47
N ASN A 16 -8.85 4.76 -22.35
CA ASN A 16 -10.33 4.79 -22.29
C ASN A 16 -10.89 5.65 -21.15
N GLY A 17 -10.05 6.24 -20.30
CA GLY A 17 -10.50 7.06 -19.17
C GLY A 17 -11.02 6.28 -17.97
N TYR A 18 -10.98 4.94 -17.99
CA TYR A 18 -11.29 4.12 -16.82
C TYR A 18 -10.42 4.58 -15.65
N ASN A 19 -11.02 4.80 -14.49
CA ASN A 19 -10.29 5.21 -13.31
C ASN A 19 -10.80 4.46 -12.08
N ARG A 20 -9.92 4.35 -11.09
CA ARG A 20 -10.21 3.74 -9.80
C ARG A 20 -9.41 4.43 -8.71
N GLN A 21 -10.11 4.81 -7.65
CA GLN A 21 -9.47 5.24 -6.42
C GLN A 21 -8.83 4.04 -5.72
N ILE A 22 -7.63 4.24 -5.20
CA ILE A 22 -6.87 3.25 -4.43
C ILE A 22 -6.40 3.92 -3.13
N HIS A 23 -6.23 3.12 -2.08
CA HIS A 23 -5.99 3.63 -0.73
C HIS A 23 -4.56 4.11 -0.48
N GLY A 24 -3.61 3.67 -1.31
CA GLY A 24 -2.20 3.92 -1.08
C GLY A 24 -1.36 4.05 -2.33
N LYS A 25 -0.07 4.32 -2.13
CA LYS A 25 0.89 4.48 -3.23
C LYS A 25 1.06 3.14 -3.96
N PRO A 26 0.92 3.10 -5.31
CA PRO A 26 1.05 1.86 -6.06
C PRO A 26 2.51 1.46 -6.30
N TYR A 27 2.77 0.16 -6.22
CA TYR A 27 4.04 -0.49 -6.55
C TYR A 27 3.75 -1.66 -7.49
N PHE A 28 4.16 -1.55 -8.75
CA PHE A 28 3.90 -2.55 -9.78
C PHE A 28 4.87 -3.73 -9.73
N SER A 29 4.35 -4.92 -10.03
CA SER A 29 5.17 -6.12 -10.25
C SER A 29 6.09 -5.95 -11.46
N ASN A 30 7.18 -6.73 -11.49
CA ASN A 30 8.17 -6.66 -12.57
C ASN A 30 7.57 -6.97 -13.95
N ASN A 31 6.58 -7.87 -14.00
CA ASN A 31 5.86 -8.20 -15.23
C ASN A 31 4.64 -7.30 -15.53
N HIS A 32 4.36 -6.31 -14.68
CA HIS A 32 3.23 -5.37 -14.78
C HIS A 32 1.83 -6.00 -14.82
N LYS A 33 1.68 -7.29 -14.51
CA LYS A 33 0.38 -7.97 -14.46
C LYS A 33 -0.35 -7.76 -13.13
N SER A 34 0.33 -7.20 -12.15
CA SER A 34 -0.25 -6.91 -10.84
C SER A 34 0.48 -5.76 -10.16
N PHE A 35 -0.10 -5.25 -9.08
CA PHE A 35 0.53 -4.26 -8.21
C PHE A 35 -0.05 -4.37 -6.81
N ILE A 36 0.68 -3.86 -5.83
CA ILE A 36 0.14 -3.59 -4.50
C ILE A 36 0.07 -2.09 -4.26
N THR A 37 -0.77 -1.69 -3.33
CA THR A 37 -0.75 -0.35 -2.75
C THR A 37 -0.39 -0.47 -1.28
N VAL A 38 0.25 0.57 -0.75
CA VAL A 38 0.55 0.67 0.68
C VAL A 38 0.20 2.06 1.18
N ASN A 39 -0.42 2.14 2.35
CA ASN A 39 -0.67 3.39 3.06
C ASN A 39 -0.40 3.21 4.55
N VAL A 40 0.10 4.28 5.17
CA VAL A 40 0.40 4.32 6.59
C VAL A 40 -0.41 5.43 7.24
N ASP A 41 -1.22 5.05 8.21
CA ASP A 41 -1.90 5.99 9.10
C ASP A 41 -2.10 5.36 10.46
N MET A 42 -1.03 5.41 11.25
CA MET A 42 -0.98 4.84 12.60
C MET A 42 -1.28 5.87 13.69
N GLU A 43 -1.26 7.17 13.38
CA GLU A 43 -1.40 8.25 14.37
C GLU A 43 -2.82 8.81 14.37
N ALA A 44 -3.28 9.22 13.19
CA ALA A 44 -4.47 10.02 13.05
C ALA A 44 -5.70 9.14 12.78
N HIS A 45 -5.48 7.96 12.19
CA HIS A 45 -6.53 7.00 11.82
C HIS A 45 -7.63 7.61 10.95
N TYR A 46 -7.28 8.61 10.13
CA TYR A 46 -8.19 9.28 9.19
C TYR A 46 -8.19 8.62 7.81
N SER A 47 -7.20 7.78 7.53
CA SER A 47 -7.02 7.06 6.28
C SER A 47 -6.69 5.59 6.52
N PHE A 48 -6.83 4.78 5.47
CA PHE A 48 -6.60 3.34 5.52
C PHE A 48 -5.16 3.02 5.90
N ASN A 49 -4.91 2.21 6.93
CA ASN A 49 -3.57 1.72 7.25
C ASN A 49 -3.44 0.27 6.80
N GLY A 50 -2.80 0.01 5.66
CA GLY A 50 -2.83 -1.33 5.11
C GLY A 50 -2.29 -1.50 3.71
N ILE A 51 -2.60 -2.68 3.15
CA ILE A 51 -2.14 -3.14 1.84
C ILE A 51 -3.34 -3.55 0.99
N GLU A 52 -3.36 -3.14 -0.27
CA GLU A 52 -4.27 -3.72 -1.27
C GLU A 52 -3.43 -4.46 -2.33
N TYR A 53 -3.99 -5.52 -2.91
CA TYR A 53 -3.39 -6.22 -4.05
C TYR A 53 -4.35 -6.27 -5.23
N TYR A 54 -3.83 -5.93 -6.41
CA TYR A 54 -4.58 -5.79 -7.63
C TYR A 54 -3.94 -6.60 -8.76
N THR A 55 -4.79 -7.21 -9.59
CA THR A 55 -4.38 -7.74 -10.91
C THR A 55 -4.81 -6.79 -12.00
N VAL A 56 -3.92 -6.56 -12.96
CA VAL A 56 -4.18 -5.74 -14.15
C VAL A 56 -4.82 -6.63 -15.22
N THR A 57 -5.94 -6.19 -15.78
CA THR A 57 -6.57 -6.79 -16.96
C THR A 57 -6.36 -5.88 -18.17
N ALA A 58 -6.91 -6.24 -19.34
CA ALA A 58 -6.68 -5.50 -20.58
C ALA A 58 -6.98 -3.99 -20.46
N ASP A 59 -8.11 -3.62 -19.86
CA ASP A 59 -8.57 -2.23 -19.80
C ASP A 59 -9.01 -1.79 -18.39
N SER A 60 -8.84 -2.64 -17.36
CA SER A 60 -9.26 -2.38 -15.97
C SER A 60 -8.36 -3.08 -14.95
N ILE A 61 -8.67 -2.91 -13.65
CA ILE A 61 -7.99 -3.60 -12.55
C ILE A 61 -8.99 -4.32 -11.65
N ILE A 62 -8.59 -5.48 -11.11
CA ILE A 62 -9.40 -6.29 -10.20
C ILE A 62 -8.67 -6.36 -8.85
N GLN A 63 -9.34 -5.94 -7.78
CA GLN A 63 -8.84 -6.08 -6.42
C GLN A 63 -8.97 -7.55 -6.01
N GLN A 64 -7.85 -8.13 -5.59
CA GLN A 64 -7.77 -9.52 -5.17
C GLN A 64 -7.90 -9.64 -3.64
N PHE A 65 -7.28 -8.71 -2.90
CA PHE A 65 -7.48 -8.58 -1.47
C PHE A 65 -7.17 -7.16 -0.98
N GLU A 66 -7.64 -6.90 0.23
CA GLU A 66 -7.28 -5.77 1.08
C GLU A 66 -6.96 -6.31 2.47
N LEU A 67 -5.91 -5.78 3.08
CA LEU A 67 -5.46 -6.13 4.41
C LEU A 67 -5.32 -4.86 5.22
N ASP A 68 -6.26 -4.66 6.14
CA ASP A 68 -6.17 -3.69 7.21
C ASP A 68 -5.16 -4.18 8.26
N ILE A 69 -4.31 -3.28 8.75
CA ILE A 69 -3.27 -3.56 9.72
C ILE A 69 -3.44 -2.65 10.92
N ALA A 70 -3.58 -3.22 12.11
CA ALA A 70 -3.87 -2.43 13.32
C ALA A 70 -2.62 -1.89 14.04
N ASN A 71 -1.49 -2.60 13.99
CA ASN A 71 -0.38 -2.42 14.92
C ASN A 71 0.97 -2.04 14.26
N TRP A 72 1.00 -1.92 12.94
CA TRP A 72 2.15 -1.43 12.16
C TRP A 72 1.65 -0.86 10.83
N GLY A 73 2.48 -0.09 10.14
CA GLY A 73 2.14 0.54 8.87
C GLY A 73 3.07 0.08 7.73
N PRO A 74 2.56 -0.30 6.55
CA PRO A 74 3.38 -0.58 5.39
C PRO A 74 3.83 0.73 4.71
N ALA A 75 5.05 1.17 5.00
CA ALA A 75 5.54 2.47 4.52
C ALA A 75 6.04 2.46 3.08
N LYS A 76 6.68 1.36 2.68
CA LYS A 76 7.26 1.19 1.33
C LYS A 76 7.20 -0.26 0.93
N ALA A 77 7.16 -0.49 -0.38
CA ALA A 77 7.26 -1.81 -0.96
C ALA A 77 8.32 -1.88 -2.06
N LYS A 78 8.87 -3.08 -2.27
CA LYS A 78 9.71 -3.39 -3.43
C LYS A 78 9.46 -4.83 -3.86
N TRP A 79 9.00 -5.01 -5.10
CA TRP A 79 8.93 -6.32 -5.73
C TRP A 79 10.36 -6.84 -5.98
N ILE A 80 10.65 -8.05 -5.53
CA ILE A 80 11.92 -8.75 -5.84
C ILE A 80 11.73 -9.78 -6.95
N ASN A 81 10.52 -10.29 -7.11
CA ASN A 81 10.05 -11.06 -8.26
C ASN A 81 8.52 -10.99 -8.29
N ASP A 82 7.86 -11.65 -9.25
CA ASP A 82 6.40 -11.58 -9.44
C ASP A 82 5.52 -12.14 -8.31
N LYS A 83 6.12 -12.70 -7.24
CA LYS A 83 5.41 -13.22 -6.07
C LYS A 83 5.86 -12.59 -4.75
N ASN A 84 7.10 -12.14 -4.69
CA ASN A 84 7.75 -11.76 -3.45
C ASN A 84 7.98 -10.26 -3.40
N ILE A 85 7.61 -9.67 -2.28
CA ILE A 85 7.67 -8.23 -2.02
C ILE A 85 8.39 -8.03 -0.70
N ILE A 86 9.38 -7.14 -0.67
CA ILE A 86 9.95 -6.62 0.57
C ILE A 86 9.13 -5.41 0.99
N LEU A 87 8.58 -5.45 2.20
CA LEU A 87 7.84 -4.37 2.84
C LEU A 87 8.71 -3.71 3.89
N ALA A 88 8.72 -2.38 3.93
CA ALA A 88 9.15 -1.61 5.09
C ALA A 88 7.96 -1.48 6.05
N GLN A 89 8.10 -2.04 7.26
CA GLN A 89 7.11 -2.01 8.32
C GLN A 89 7.48 -0.95 9.34
N GLU A 90 6.63 0.06 9.50
CA GLU A 90 6.79 1.08 10.54
C GLU A 90 6.00 0.71 11.78
N ARG A 91 6.60 0.94 12.95
CA ARG A 91 5.99 0.72 14.26
C ARG A 91 6.23 1.92 15.14
N MET A 92 5.24 2.26 15.95
CA MET A 92 5.41 3.22 17.04
C MET A 92 6.02 2.52 18.25
N VAL A 93 7.15 3.03 18.70
CA VAL A 93 7.75 2.62 19.96
C VAL A 93 7.53 3.73 20.97
N ALA A 94 6.87 3.36 22.07
CA ALA A 94 6.56 4.28 23.15
C ALA A 94 7.85 4.73 23.86
N ASN A 95 7.90 6.02 24.17
CA ASN A 95 8.92 6.65 25.00
C ASN A 95 8.23 7.57 26.01
N PRO A 96 8.74 7.78 27.24
CA PRO A 96 8.09 8.71 28.15
C PRO A 96 7.87 10.10 27.50
N GLY A 97 6.60 10.47 27.34
CA GLY A 97 6.16 11.74 26.75
C GLY A 97 6.18 11.84 25.21
N THR A 98 6.52 10.77 24.49
CA THR A 98 6.56 10.79 23.01
C THR A 98 6.51 9.37 22.42
N TYR A 99 6.57 9.25 21.10
CA TYR A 99 6.85 8.02 20.39
C TYR A 99 7.88 8.30 19.30
N TYR A 100 8.55 7.25 18.85
CA TYR A 100 9.36 7.31 17.64
C TYR A 100 9.01 6.14 16.73
N LEU A 101 9.20 6.36 15.43
CA LEU A 101 8.98 5.34 14.42
C LEU A 101 10.24 4.49 14.27
N THR A 102 10.07 3.17 14.34
CA THR A 102 11.09 2.20 13.93
C THR A 102 10.67 1.52 12.64
N THR A 103 11.63 1.23 11.77
CA THR A 103 11.38 0.55 10.50
C THR A 103 12.09 -0.80 10.46
N ASP A 104 11.31 -1.86 10.27
CA ASP A 104 11.81 -3.21 9.97
C ASP A 104 11.46 -3.60 8.53
N TYR A 105 12.05 -4.69 8.04
CA TYR A 105 11.72 -5.23 6.72
C TYR A 105 11.14 -6.64 6.81
N ALA A 106 10.08 -6.90 6.06
CA ALA A 106 9.41 -8.19 6.01
C ALA A 106 9.20 -8.66 4.56
N LEU A 107 9.16 -9.98 4.37
CA LEU A 107 8.82 -10.61 3.11
C LEU A 107 7.31 -10.88 3.05
N LEU A 108 6.62 -10.28 2.09
CA LEU A 108 5.26 -10.63 1.70
C LEU A 108 5.31 -11.51 0.45
N THR A 109 4.68 -12.69 0.53
CA THR A 109 4.58 -13.63 -0.59
C THR A 109 3.12 -13.75 -1.04
N ILE A 110 2.87 -13.42 -2.31
CA ILE A 110 1.57 -13.62 -2.95
C ILE A 110 1.42 -15.09 -3.33
N MET A 111 0.51 -15.79 -2.64
CA MET A 111 0.14 -17.16 -2.96
C MET A 111 -1.11 -17.16 -3.84
N LYS A 112 -1.07 -17.90 -4.95
CA LYS A 112 -2.27 -18.17 -5.74
C LYS A 112 -3.17 -19.10 -4.92
N ARG A 113 -4.46 -18.75 -4.82
CA ARG A 113 -5.49 -19.69 -4.38
C ARG A 113 -5.74 -20.73 -5.46
#